data_AF-A0A399XLF5-F1
#
_entry.id   AF-A0A399XLF5-F1
#
_cell.length_a   1.000
_cell.length_b   1.000
_cell.length_c   1.000
_cell.angle_alpha   90.00
_cell.angle_beta   90.00
_cell.angle_gamma   90.00
#
_symmetry.space_group_name_H-M   'P 1'
#
loop_
_entity.id
_entity.type
_entity.pdbx_description
1 polymer ?
#
loop_
_entity_poly.entity_id
_entity_poly.type
_entity_poly.pdbx_seq_one_letter_code
_entity_poly.pdbx_strand_id
1 'polypeptide(L)'
;MSPHGWNPSELEAISYGPADMRPHVPGDDAAWQESFVVSWWDDDRGVGGFHRIGQEPAAGSASVLCGVVSTEGTRFRRTDEHVALSPAGTGPDVFEAGPHHRVRFSGGLSFEVDEPDCEMVLHFEDFYPAYNYWALTSDSLLSVDIAPDHYQIAGRVHGSLRLGDRELSVDGLGHRDHSWGVRHWTALVGHRWLAGTVGPPLSFSMITTHLATGQLSRVGLVVRDGEVAALRDVDIVVHLEPDGLTHRGGTATARLPDGEELAFEAETVDGVVTTIRGLTVVEGLGRIRVGEMTGFCDLEQSNNAEVRRGAEPLALRAVNEEGLSVRARQGT
;
A
#
# COMPACT_ATOMS: atom_id res chain seq x y z
N MET A 1 3.90 11.69 -31.05
CA MET A 1 3.12 11.41 -29.82
C MET A 1 3.77 10.20 -29.19
N SER A 2 4.10 10.24 -27.90
CA SER A 2 4.62 9.07 -27.20
C SER A 2 3.61 7.92 -27.34
N PRO A 3 4.05 6.67 -27.57
CA PRO A 3 3.15 5.51 -27.59
C PRO A 3 2.31 5.36 -26.31
N HIS A 4 2.69 6.03 -25.22
CA HIS A 4 2.04 5.98 -23.91
C HIS A 4 1.12 7.16 -23.59
N GLY A 5 0.88 8.06 -24.55
CA GLY A 5 -0.16 9.10 -24.47
C GLY A 5 0.18 10.37 -23.69
N TRP A 6 1.30 10.39 -22.94
CA TRP A 6 1.76 11.56 -22.21
C TRP A 6 3.03 12.15 -22.83
N ASN A 7 3.09 13.47 -22.96
CA ASN A 7 4.31 14.19 -23.34
C ASN A 7 5.06 14.72 -22.09
N PRO A 8 6.36 15.03 -22.19
CA PRO A 8 7.15 15.45 -21.02
C PRO A 8 6.60 16.64 -20.25
N SER A 9 6.02 17.63 -20.94
CA SER A 9 5.45 18.81 -20.28
C SER A 9 4.14 18.51 -19.54
N GLU A 10 3.36 17.55 -20.03
CA GLU A 10 2.16 17.09 -19.32
C GLU A 10 2.53 16.32 -18.05
N LEU A 11 3.57 15.48 -18.11
CA LEU A 11 4.09 14.76 -16.95
C LEU A 11 4.72 15.69 -15.91
N GLU A 12 5.46 16.71 -16.36
CA GLU A 12 6.02 17.73 -15.47
C GLU A 12 4.93 18.50 -14.73
N ALA A 13 3.82 18.83 -15.40
CA ALA A 13 2.70 19.57 -14.80
C ALA A 13 1.95 18.81 -13.70
N ILE A 14 2.07 17.48 -13.66
CA ILE A 14 1.43 16.61 -12.67
C ILE A 14 2.44 15.89 -11.78
N SER A 15 3.73 16.21 -11.91
CA SER A 15 4.78 15.65 -11.07
C SER A 15 4.80 16.39 -9.74
N TYR A 16 4.89 15.63 -8.66
CA TYR A 16 5.15 16.15 -7.33
C TYR A 16 6.63 16.47 -7.15
N GLY A 17 6.92 17.57 -6.47
CA GLY A 17 8.27 18.02 -6.15
C GLY A 17 8.68 17.63 -4.72
N PRO A 18 9.93 17.95 -4.30
CA PRO A 18 10.45 17.56 -3.00
C PRO A 18 9.63 17.99 -1.77
N ALA A 19 8.83 19.06 -1.88
CA ALA A 19 7.97 19.51 -0.80
C ALA A 19 6.75 18.60 -0.62
N ASP A 20 6.18 18.11 -1.72
CA ASP A 20 5.03 17.21 -1.72
C ASP A 20 5.39 15.80 -1.21
N MET A 21 6.68 15.46 -1.21
CA MET A 21 7.19 14.18 -0.71
C MET A 21 7.38 14.15 0.81
N ARG A 22 7.00 15.21 1.51
CA ARG A 22 7.23 15.44 2.95
C ARG A 22 5.90 15.72 3.66
N PRO A 23 5.87 15.69 5.01
CA PRO A 23 4.69 16.05 5.76
C PRO A 23 4.22 17.46 5.45
N HIS A 24 2.91 17.62 5.30
CA HIS A 24 2.30 18.89 4.96
C HIS A 24 1.86 19.66 6.20
N VAL A 25 1.80 20.99 6.08
CA VAL A 25 1.07 21.80 7.05
C VAL A 25 -0.42 21.49 6.86
N PRO A 26 -1.13 21.00 7.89
CA PRO A 26 -2.55 20.66 7.75
C PRO A 26 -3.39 21.89 7.39
N GLY A 27 -4.41 21.67 6.57
CA GLY A 27 -5.45 22.68 6.34
C GLY A 27 -6.38 22.84 7.55
N ASP A 28 -7.20 23.89 7.54
CA ASP A 28 -8.17 24.18 8.62
C ASP A 28 -9.41 23.27 8.60
N ASP A 29 -9.56 22.42 7.57
CA ASP A 29 -10.73 21.55 7.41
C ASP A 29 -10.67 20.37 8.39
N ALA A 30 -11.79 20.09 9.06
CA ALA A 30 -11.89 19.01 10.05
C ALA A 30 -11.69 17.61 9.45
N ALA A 31 -11.87 17.45 8.15
CA ALA A 31 -11.67 16.20 7.42
C ALA A 31 -10.31 16.11 6.71
N TRP A 32 -9.40 17.07 6.93
CA TRP A 32 -8.02 16.99 6.42
C TRP A 32 -7.28 15.80 7.05
N GLN A 33 -6.61 15.01 6.21
CA GLN A 33 -5.85 13.83 6.61
C GLN A 33 -4.62 13.65 5.71
N GLU A 34 -3.56 13.07 6.26
CA GLU A 34 -2.35 12.70 5.53
C GLU A 34 -1.90 11.30 5.94
N SER A 35 -1.35 10.52 5.01
CA SER A 35 -0.80 9.21 5.33
C SER A 35 0.35 8.81 4.43
N PHE A 36 1.32 8.12 5.02
CA PHE A 36 2.41 7.44 4.32
C PHE A 36 2.25 5.94 4.45
N VAL A 37 2.44 5.24 3.34
CA VAL A 37 2.32 3.79 3.22
C VAL A 37 3.59 3.23 2.58
N VAL A 38 4.05 2.07 3.07
CA VAL A 38 5.11 1.26 2.44
C VAL A 38 4.71 -0.20 2.51
N SER A 39 4.65 -0.87 1.37
CA SER A 39 4.57 -2.33 1.24
C SER A 39 5.84 -2.85 0.58
N TRP A 40 6.35 -4.00 1.02
CA TRP A 40 7.63 -4.53 0.55
C TRP A 40 7.78 -6.03 0.73
N TRP A 41 8.67 -6.62 -0.06
CA TRP A 41 9.05 -8.02 0.02
C TRP A 41 10.53 -8.22 -0.35
N ASP A 42 11.24 -8.96 0.48
CA ASP A 42 12.56 -9.49 0.23
C ASP A 42 12.43 -11.01 0.03
N ASP A 43 12.57 -11.45 -1.21
CA ASP A 43 12.38 -12.86 -1.57
C ASP A 43 13.52 -13.76 -1.09
N ASP A 44 14.75 -13.23 -1.07
CA ASP A 44 15.94 -13.95 -0.62
C ASP A 44 15.88 -14.25 0.88
N ARG A 45 15.25 -13.35 1.66
CA ARG A 45 15.01 -13.54 3.09
C ARG A 45 13.66 -14.15 3.41
N GLY A 46 12.73 -14.15 2.44
CA GLY A 46 11.37 -14.65 2.62
C GLY A 46 10.60 -13.86 3.67
N VAL A 47 10.78 -12.53 3.70
CA VAL A 47 10.10 -11.61 4.63
C VAL A 47 9.57 -10.39 3.89
N GLY A 48 8.48 -9.83 4.38
CA GLY A 48 7.94 -8.59 3.87
C GLY A 48 6.99 -7.94 4.86
N GLY A 49 6.48 -6.79 4.51
CA GLY A 49 5.56 -6.07 5.38
C GLY A 49 4.74 -5.01 4.68
N PHE A 50 3.69 -4.58 5.37
CA PHE A 50 2.88 -3.44 5.03
C PHE A 50 2.84 -2.49 6.22
N HIS A 51 3.04 -1.21 5.96
CA HIS A 51 3.13 -0.19 6.97
C HIS A 51 2.40 1.06 6.54
N ARG A 52 1.51 1.58 7.38
CA ARG A 52 0.81 2.84 7.20
C ARG A 52 0.83 3.64 8.49
N ILE A 53 1.24 4.90 8.39
CA ILE A 53 0.98 5.91 9.40
C ILE A 53 0.04 6.94 8.78
N GLY A 54 -1.05 7.26 9.46
CA GLY A 54 -1.97 8.33 9.04
C GLY A 54 -2.24 9.31 10.18
N GLN A 55 -2.31 10.60 9.90
CA GLN A 55 -2.61 11.66 10.87
C GLN A 55 -3.89 12.40 10.50
N GLU A 56 -4.68 12.71 11.53
CA GLU A 56 -5.94 13.46 11.47
C GLU A 56 -5.87 14.63 12.48
N PRO A 57 -5.17 15.72 12.15
CA PRO A 57 -4.79 16.75 13.10
C PRO A 57 -5.97 17.43 13.79
N ALA A 58 -7.07 17.67 13.06
CA ALA A 58 -8.27 18.28 13.62
C ALA A 58 -8.96 17.37 14.66
N ALA A 59 -8.85 16.05 14.52
CA ALA A 59 -9.33 15.08 15.50
C ALA A 59 -8.33 14.82 16.64
N GLY A 60 -7.09 15.32 16.51
CA GLY A 60 -6.00 15.06 17.46
C GLY A 60 -5.56 13.59 17.49
N SER A 61 -5.80 12.85 16.41
CA SER A 61 -5.56 11.41 16.33
C SER A 61 -4.63 11.04 15.17
N ALA A 62 -4.01 9.88 15.31
CA ALA A 62 -3.22 9.20 14.30
C ALA A 62 -3.58 7.71 14.27
N SER A 63 -3.15 7.03 13.22
CA SER A 63 -3.39 5.62 12.99
C SER A 63 -2.10 4.91 12.59
N VAL A 64 -1.96 3.67 13.06
CA VAL A 64 -0.89 2.74 12.72
C VAL A 64 -1.53 1.49 12.16
N LEU A 65 -1.17 1.12 10.93
CA LEU A 65 -1.37 -0.22 10.39
C LEU A 65 0.02 -0.78 10.08
N CYS A 66 0.50 -1.71 10.88
CA CYS A 66 1.84 -2.28 10.72
C CYS A 66 1.71 -3.79 10.73
N GLY A 67 2.31 -4.45 9.75
CA GLY A 67 2.44 -5.89 9.75
C GLY A 67 3.69 -6.36 9.03
N VAL A 68 4.30 -7.40 9.58
CA VAL A 68 5.46 -8.08 9.01
C VAL A 68 5.15 -9.56 8.96
N VAL A 69 5.41 -10.19 7.82
CA VAL A 69 5.13 -11.62 7.60
C VAL A 69 6.35 -12.31 7.00
N SER A 70 6.43 -13.62 7.18
CA SER A 70 7.53 -14.43 6.66
C SER A 70 7.02 -15.73 6.03
N THR A 71 7.80 -16.29 5.11
CA THR A 71 7.54 -17.60 4.48
C THR A 71 7.46 -18.73 5.52
N GLU A 72 8.26 -18.63 6.59
CA GLU A 72 8.28 -19.56 7.72
C GLU A 72 7.04 -19.45 8.61
N GLY A 73 6.24 -18.40 8.43
CA GLY A 73 5.01 -18.17 9.14
C GLY A 73 5.17 -17.36 10.43
N THR A 74 6.35 -16.89 10.81
CA THR A 74 6.46 -15.87 11.87
C THR A 74 5.83 -14.57 11.36
N ARG A 75 4.99 -13.95 12.19
CA ARG A 75 4.25 -12.74 11.85
C ARG A 75 4.27 -11.77 13.01
N PHE A 76 4.20 -10.49 12.70
CA PHE A 76 3.95 -9.42 13.65
C PHE A 76 2.84 -8.53 13.11
N ARG A 77 1.96 -8.03 13.98
CA ARG A 77 0.98 -7.02 13.60
C ARG A 77 0.72 -6.05 14.75
N ARG A 78 0.56 -4.78 14.38
CA ARG A 78 0.09 -3.71 15.24
C ARG A 78 -0.93 -2.89 14.46
N THR A 79 -2.17 -2.84 14.94
CA THR A 79 -3.22 -2.00 14.35
C THR A 79 -3.86 -1.13 15.43
N ASP A 80 -3.82 0.18 15.25
CA ASP A 80 -4.40 1.14 16.19
C ASP A 80 -4.85 2.38 15.43
N GLU A 81 -6.15 2.66 15.43
CA GLU A 81 -6.74 3.81 14.73
C GLU A 81 -6.96 5.02 15.66
N HIS A 82 -6.57 4.91 16.92
CA HIS A 82 -6.89 5.87 17.97
C HIS A 82 -5.64 6.34 18.73
N VAL A 83 -4.50 6.34 18.06
CA VAL A 83 -3.24 6.84 18.63
C VAL A 83 -3.35 8.35 18.82
N ALA A 84 -3.01 8.86 20.00
CA ALA A 84 -3.03 10.30 20.25
C ALA A 84 -1.91 11.00 19.44
N LEU A 85 -2.26 12.10 18.76
CA LEU A 85 -1.27 12.90 18.04
C LEU A 85 -0.38 13.67 19.03
N SER A 86 0.94 13.61 18.80
CA SER A 86 1.93 14.33 19.59
C SER A 86 2.50 15.49 18.76
N PRO A 87 2.69 16.70 19.34
CA PRO A 87 3.37 17.80 18.66
C PRO A 87 4.80 17.46 18.18
N ALA A 88 5.48 16.53 18.87
CA ALA A 88 6.81 16.07 18.46
C ALA A 88 6.77 15.16 17.23
N GLY A 89 5.61 14.56 16.95
CA GLY A 89 5.38 13.65 15.83
C GLY A 89 4.90 14.33 14.55
N THR A 90 4.87 15.67 14.55
CA THR A 90 4.45 16.51 13.43
C THR A 90 5.56 17.50 13.10
N GLY A 91 6.20 17.35 11.94
CA GLY A 91 7.21 18.28 11.48
C GLY A 91 7.63 18.02 10.02
N PRO A 92 8.42 18.93 9.42
CA PRO A 92 8.79 18.84 8.00
C PRO A 92 9.70 17.64 7.65
N ASP A 93 10.28 17.01 8.67
CA ASP A 93 11.21 15.87 8.53
C ASP A 93 10.77 14.64 9.34
N VAL A 94 9.57 14.67 9.94
CA VAL A 94 9.08 13.57 10.79
C VAL A 94 7.55 13.44 10.75
N PHE A 95 7.07 12.21 10.64
CA PHE A 95 5.66 11.86 10.65
C PHE A 95 5.46 10.63 11.55
N GLU A 96 4.87 10.80 12.74
CA GLU A 96 4.78 9.73 13.75
C GLU A 96 3.33 9.39 14.13
N ALA A 97 3.14 8.16 14.58
CA ALA A 97 1.97 7.76 15.34
C ALA A 97 2.41 6.99 16.58
N GLY A 98 2.41 7.70 17.71
CA GLY A 98 2.91 7.17 18.98
C GLY A 98 4.43 7.03 19.00
N PRO A 99 4.99 6.43 20.06
CA PRO A 99 6.44 6.38 20.25
C PRO A 99 7.16 5.33 19.38
N HIS A 100 6.41 4.40 18.77
CA HIS A 100 6.97 3.21 18.13
C HIS A 100 6.97 3.26 16.60
N HIS A 101 6.20 4.16 15.96
CA HIS A 101 6.01 4.17 14.50
C HIS A 101 6.27 5.56 13.94
N ARG A 102 7.18 5.65 12.97
CA ARG A 102 7.60 6.94 12.38
C ARG A 102 8.11 6.83 10.95
N VAL A 103 7.91 7.90 10.20
CA VAL A 103 8.58 8.15 8.92
C VAL A 103 9.53 9.33 9.09
N ARG A 104 10.77 9.20 8.61
CA ARG A 104 11.75 10.30 8.59
C ARG A 104 12.17 10.64 7.15
N PHE A 105 12.61 11.88 6.97
CA PHE A 105 12.94 12.44 5.65
C PHE A 105 14.41 12.94 5.56
N SER A 106 15.33 12.24 6.23
CA SER A 106 16.76 12.59 6.26
C SER A 106 17.53 11.89 5.14
N GLY A 107 17.72 12.56 4.00
CA GLY A 107 18.43 11.99 2.84
C GLY A 107 17.60 11.00 2.01
N GLY A 108 16.29 10.98 2.23
CA GLY A 108 15.33 10.04 1.65
C GLY A 108 14.25 9.70 2.67
N LEU A 109 13.25 8.91 2.26
CA LEU A 109 12.24 8.38 3.18
C LEU A 109 12.81 7.16 3.91
N SER A 110 12.70 7.15 5.24
CA SER A 110 12.86 5.94 6.04
C SER A 110 11.62 5.66 6.88
N PHE A 111 11.19 4.41 6.90
CA PHE A 111 10.11 3.92 7.76
C PHE A 111 10.71 3.16 8.94
N GLU A 112 10.33 3.54 10.16
CA GLU A 112 10.88 2.97 11.38
C GLU A 112 9.78 2.42 12.29
N VAL A 113 10.03 1.22 12.82
CA VAL A 113 9.20 0.54 13.81
C VAL A 113 10.10 0.17 15.00
N ASP A 114 9.66 0.40 16.22
CA ASP A 114 10.39 0.09 17.45
C ASP A 114 9.44 -0.54 18.47
N GLU A 115 8.90 -1.70 18.13
CA GLU A 115 8.03 -2.51 18.98
C GLU A 115 8.84 -3.63 19.67
N PRO A 116 8.43 -4.11 20.85
CA PRO A 116 9.17 -5.14 21.59
C PRO A 116 9.52 -6.37 20.74
N ASP A 117 8.57 -6.83 19.92
CA ASP A 117 8.74 -8.01 19.07
C ASP A 117 9.07 -7.69 17.60
N CYS A 118 9.15 -6.41 17.23
CA CYS A 118 9.45 -5.99 15.86
C CYS A 118 10.16 -4.65 15.84
N GLU A 119 11.40 -4.63 15.37
CA GLU A 119 12.17 -3.40 15.21
C GLU A 119 12.65 -3.31 13.76
N MET A 120 12.53 -2.15 13.14
CA MET A 120 12.76 -2.00 11.72
C MET A 120 13.21 -0.59 11.39
N VAL A 121 14.18 -0.48 10.47
CA VAL A 121 14.53 0.77 9.79
C VAL A 121 14.71 0.41 8.31
N LEU A 122 13.77 0.85 7.47
CA LEU A 122 13.82 0.62 6.03
C LEU A 122 13.89 1.94 5.27
N HIS A 123 14.78 1.99 4.29
CA HIS A 123 14.93 3.08 3.35
C HIS A 123 14.31 2.71 2.01
N PHE A 124 13.74 3.70 1.33
CA PHE A 124 13.09 3.50 0.04
C PHE A 124 13.80 4.30 -1.06
N GLU A 125 14.13 3.63 -2.16
CA GLU A 125 14.70 4.23 -3.37
C GLU A 125 13.69 4.13 -4.52
N ASP A 126 13.16 5.25 -4.95
CA ASP A 126 12.16 5.32 -6.02
C ASP A 126 12.74 4.92 -7.39
N PHE A 127 11.97 4.16 -8.18
CA PHE A 127 12.35 3.85 -9.56
C PHE A 127 11.95 4.94 -10.56
N TYR A 128 10.97 5.77 -10.24
CA TYR A 128 10.44 6.80 -11.13
C TYR A 128 9.90 8.01 -10.36
N PRO A 129 9.73 9.18 -11.02
CA PRO A 129 9.20 10.38 -10.37
C PRO A 129 7.79 10.19 -9.79
N ALA A 130 7.49 10.94 -8.75
CA ALA A 130 6.16 10.98 -8.15
C ALA A 130 5.19 11.73 -9.06
N TYR A 131 4.17 11.06 -9.58
CA TYR A 131 3.11 11.69 -10.37
C TYR A 131 1.80 11.69 -9.59
N ASN A 132 0.98 12.72 -9.78
CA ASN A 132 -0.41 12.72 -9.33
C ASN A 132 -1.16 11.56 -10.02
N TYR A 133 -1.46 10.53 -9.23
CA TYR A 133 -2.06 9.29 -9.69
C TYR A 133 -3.41 9.53 -10.36
N TRP A 134 -4.25 10.38 -9.77
CA TRP A 134 -5.59 10.68 -10.31
C TRP A 134 -5.54 11.49 -11.59
N ALA A 135 -4.59 12.43 -11.70
CA ALA A 135 -4.36 13.16 -12.93
C ALA A 135 -3.93 12.23 -14.07
N LEU A 136 -3.11 11.20 -13.77
CA LEU A 136 -2.73 10.17 -14.74
C LEU A 136 -3.90 9.28 -15.16
N THR A 137 -4.67 8.77 -14.19
CA THR A 137 -5.67 7.74 -14.46
C THR A 137 -7.06 8.29 -14.80
N SER A 138 -7.23 9.62 -14.76
CA SER A 138 -8.45 10.33 -15.17
C SER A 138 -9.72 9.97 -14.40
N ASP A 139 -9.62 9.50 -13.16
CA ASP A 139 -10.79 9.23 -12.31
C ASP A 139 -10.98 10.33 -11.26
N SER A 140 -11.93 11.22 -11.53
CA SER A 140 -12.23 12.38 -10.70
C SER A 140 -13.17 12.09 -9.54
N LEU A 141 -13.81 10.91 -9.47
CA LEU A 141 -14.77 10.61 -8.41
C LEU A 141 -14.09 10.02 -7.17
N LEU A 142 -13.07 9.18 -7.35
CA LEU A 142 -12.25 8.69 -6.22
C LEU A 142 -11.29 9.77 -5.69
N SER A 143 -10.80 10.65 -6.56
CA SER A 143 -9.88 11.72 -6.15
C SER A 143 -10.55 12.74 -5.22
N VAL A 144 -11.79 13.14 -5.50
CA VAL A 144 -12.50 14.16 -4.70
C VAL A 144 -12.87 13.66 -3.31
N ASP A 145 -13.18 12.37 -3.16
CA ASP A 145 -13.70 11.85 -1.90
C ASP A 145 -12.65 11.15 -1.01
N ILE A 146 -11.63 10.47 -1.56
CA ILE A 146 -10.78 9.57 -0.78
C ILE A 146 -9.37 10.12 -0.53
N ALA A 147 -8.75 10.76 -1.52
CA ALA A 147 -7.39 11.31 -1.42
C ALA A 147 -7.12 12.26 -2.61
N PRO A 148 -7.36 13.58 -2.50
CA PRO A 148 -7.27 14.48 -3.66
C PRO A 148 -5.86 14.56 -4.25
N ASP A 149 -4.86 14.58 -3.39
CA ASP A 149 -3.46 14.46 -3.79
C ASP A 149 -2.91 13.11 -3.34
N HIS A 150 -2.34 12.40 -4.31
CA HIS A 150 -2.01 10.98 -4.21
C HIS A 150 -0.91 10.60 -5.20
N TYR A 151 0.14 9.94 -4.74
CA TYR A 151 1.11 9.27 -5.62
C TYR A 151 1.42 7.86 -5.15
N GLN A 152 1.86 7.05 -6.11
CA GLN A 152 2.14 5.62 -5.93
C GLN A 152 3.42 5.25 -6.70
N ILE A 153 4.45 4.82 -5.96
CA ILE A 153 5.80 4.66 -6.49
C ILE A 153 6.36 3.31 -6.07
N ALA A 154 6.78 2.52 -7.06
CA ALA A 154 7.57 1.32 -6.80
C ALA A 154 9.06 1.66 -6.69
N GLY A 155 9.79 0.81 -5.98
CA GLY A 155 11.20 1.05 -5.71
C GLY A 155 11.90 -0.13 -5.07
N ARG A 156 13.15 0.13 -4.68
CA ARG A 156 13.96 -0.78 -3.87
C ARG A 156 13.82 -0.41 -2.39
N VAL A 157 13.77 -1.42 -1.54
CA VAL A 157 13.70 -1.27 -0.10
C VAL A 157 14.90 -1.94 0.53
N HIS A 158 15.62 -1.25 1.40
CA HIS A 158 16.77 -1.83 2.08
C HIS A 158 16.89 -1.33 3.51
N GLY A 159 17.52 -2.12 4.39
CA GLY A 159 17.72 -1.75 5.78
C GLY A 159 17.81 -2.93 6.72
N SER A 160 17.29 -2.78 7.92
CA SER A 160 17.34 -3.80 8.98
C SER A 160 15.95 -4.11 9.53
N LEU A 161 15.74 -5.39 9.87
CA LEU A 161 14.56 -5.90 10.54
C LEU A 161 14.97 -6.85 11.66
N ARG A 162 14.42 -6.65 12.85
CA ARG A 162 14.32 -7.66 13.90
C ARG A 162 12.87 -8.10 14.02
N LEU A 163 12.60 -9.39 13.89
CA LEU A 163 11.27 -9.99 14.04
C LEU A 163 11.35 -11.13 15.08
N GLY A 164 10.79 -10.90 16.26
CA GLY A 164 11.04 -11.74 17.44
C GLY A 164 12.54 -11.77 17.76
N ASP A 165 13.11 -12.98 17.73
CA ASP A 165 14.55 -13.25 17.99
C ASP A 165 15.43 -13.18 16.73
N ARG A 166 14.85 -12.93 15.55
CA ARG A 166 15.58 -12.96 14.27
C ARG A 166 16.00 -11.56 13.86
N GLU A 167 17.27 -11.36 13.57
CA GLU A 167 17.79 -10.14 12.94
C GLU A 167 18.15 -10.41 11.47
N LEU A 168 17.72 -9.51 10.59
CA LEU A 168 17.82 -9.63 9.14
C LEU A 168 18.26 -8.29 8.54
N SER A 169 19.14 -8.36 7.55
CA SER A 169 19.33 -7.27 6.59
C SER A 169 18.34 -7.46 5.45
N VAL A 170 17.55 -6.44 5.17
CA VAL A 170 16.55 -6.40 4.10
C VAL A 170 17.16 -5.78 2.85
N ASP A 171 16.95 -6.42 1.71
CA ASP A 171 17.24 -5.91 0.37
C ASP A 171 16.20 -6.48 -0.60
N GLY A 172 15.12 -5.73 -0.81
CA GLY A 172 13.95 -6.18 -1.53
C GLY A 172 13.34 -5.13 -2.45
N LEU A 173 12.16 -5.46 -2.94
CA LEU A 173 11.33 -4.56 -3.74
C LEU A 173 10.19 -4.03 -2.87
N GLY A 174 9.68 -2.85 -3.22
CA GLY A 174 8.54 -2.29 -2.52
C GLY A 174 7.73 -1.33 -3.35
N HIS A 175 6.63 -0.92 -2.75
CA HIS A 175 5.75 0.12 -3.23
C HIS A 175 5.46 1.07 -2.07
N ARG A 176 5.48 2.37 -2.35
CA ARG A 176 5.09 3.38 -1.37
C ARG A 176 4.02 4.28 -1.92
N ASP A 177 3.21 4.76 -1.01
CA ASP A 177 2.07 5.60 -1.29
C ASP A 177 2.05 6.75 -0.29
N HIS A 178 1.68 7.93 -0.78
CA HIS A 178 1.48 9.10 0.04
C HIS A 178 0.29 9.84 -0.49
N SER A 179 -0.59 10.19 0.43
CA SER A 179 -1.80 10.92 0.13
C SER A 179 -2.04 11.98 1.19
N TRP A 180 -2.67 13.08 0.79
CA TRP A 180 -3.04 14.16 1.70
C TRP A 180 -4.28 14.93 1.19
N GLY A 181 -4.85 15.76 2.07
CA GLY A 181 -5.97 16.63 1.76
C GLY A 181 -7.26 16.26 2.47
N VAL A 182 -8.36 16.90 2.08
CA VAL A 182 -9.69 16.69 2.66
C VAL A 182 -10.27 15.38 2.15
N ARG A 183 -10.69 14.48 3.05
CA ARG A 183 -11.19 13.16 2.68
C ARG A 183 -12.54 12.87 3.32
N HIS A 184 -13.49 12.52 2.48
CA HIS A 184 -14.82 12.07 2.84
C HIS A 184 -14.93 10.59 2.47
N TRP A 185 -14.56 9.72 3.41
CA TRP A 185 -14.57 8.27 3.25
C TRP A 185 -15.93 7.77 2.74
N THR A 186 -16.05 7.57 1.42
CA THR A 186 -17.23 7.00 0.79
C THR A 186 -17.41 5.58 1.30
N ALA A 187 -18.65 5.12 1.43
CA ALA A 187 -18.91 3.72 1.75
C ALA A 187 -18.44 2.83 0.59
N LEU A 188 -17.27 2.20 0.76
CA LEU A 188 -16.72 1.18 -0.13
C LEU A 188 -17.45 -0.14 0.13
N VAL A 189 -17.97 -0.76 -0.93
CA VAL A 189 -18.51 -2.13 -0.90
C VAL A 189 -17.36 -3.12 -0.97
N GLY A 190 -16.34 -2.80 -1.76
CA GLY A 190 -15.09 -3.55 -1.82
C GLY A 190 -14.12 -2.91 -2.81
N HIS A 191 -12.83 -3.19 -2.63
CA HIS A 191 -11.79 -2.72 -3.54
C HIS A 191 -10.72 -3.80 -3.73
N ARG A 192 -10.00 -3.71 -4.85
CA ARG A 192 -8.76 -4.44 -5.11
C ARG A 192 -7.69 -3.44 -5.48
N TRP A 193 -6.55 -3.53 -4.83
CA TRP A 193 -5.36 -2.78 -5.21
C TRP A 193 -4.24 -3.78 -5.49
N LEU A 194 -3.75 -3.79 -6.73
CA LEU A 194 -2.61 -4.58 -7.14
C LEU A 194 -1.48 -3.62 -7.49
N ALA A 195 -0.53 -3.49 -6.58
CA ALA A 195 0.63 -2.62 -6.72
C ALA A 195 1.92 -3.41 -6.55
N GLY A 196 2.92 -3.11 -7.36
CA GLY A 196 4.15 -3.88 -7.34
C GLY A 196 5.09 -3.57 -8.48
N THR A 197 6.11 -4.41 -8.60
CA THR A 197 7.18 -4.26 -9.56
C THR A 197 7.92 -5.57 -9.77
N VAL A 198 8.39 -5.80 -11.01
CA VAL A 198 9.38 -6.83 -11.34
C VAL A 198 10.79 -6.24 -11.45
N GLY A 199 11.03 -5.15 -10.73
CA GLY A 199 12.24 -4.36 -10.74
C GLY A 199 12.15 -3.14 -11.68
N PRO A 200 13.28 -2.47 -11.94
CA PRO A 200 13.34 -1.28 -12.81
C PRO A 200 12.67 -1.40 -14.18
N PRO A 201 12.63 -2.57 -14.86
CA PRO A 201 11.99 -2.67 -16.17
C PRO A 201 10.48 -2.46 -16.17
N LEU A 202 9.77 -2.80 -15.08
CA LEU A 202 8.32 -2.76 -15.08
C LEU A 202 7.73 -2.64 -13.67
N SER A 203 7.01 -1.56 -13.43
CA SER A 203 6.22 -1.30 -12.21
C SER A 203 4.76 -1.05 -12.58
N PHE A 204 3.85 -1.34 -11.66
CA PHE A 204 2.41 -1.21 -11.89
C PHE A 204 1.69 -0.81 -10.60
N SER A 205 0.59 -0.09 -10.77
CA SER A 205 -0.40 0.13 -9.72
C SER A 205 -1.77 0.19 -10.35
N MET A 206 -2.68 -0.65 -9.85
CA MET A 206 -4.01 -0.84 -10.40
C MET A 206 -5.03 -0.91 -9.27
N ILE A 207 -6.12 -0.18 -9.39
CA ILE A 207 -7.20 -0.14 -8.41
C ILE A 207 -8.53 -0.45 -9.12
N THR A 208 -9.30 -1.34 -8.52
CA THR A 208 -10.72 -1.48 -8.83
C THR A 208 -11.53 -1.22 -7.56
N THR A 209 -12.55 -0.36 -7.67
CA THR A 209 -13.30 0.10 -6.50
C THR A 209 -14.80 0.01 -6.77
N HIS A 210 -15.52 -0.74 -5.94
CA HIS A 210 -16.97 -0.80 -5.97
C HIS A 210 -17.53 0.09 -4.87
N LEU A 211 -18.18 1.17 -5.27
CA LEU A 211 -18.79 2.15 -4.38
C LEU A 211 -20.21 1.75 -4.00
N ALA A 212 -20.69 2.18 -2.83
CA ALA A 212 -22.07 1.94 -2.39
C ALA A 212 -23.14 2.56 -3.31
N THR A 213 -22.75 3.47 -4.20
CA THR A 213 -23.61 4.00 -5.28
C THR A 213 -23.88 2.96 -6.40
N GLY A 214 -23.20 1.82 -6.37
CA GLY A 214 -23.20 0.80 -7.43
C GLY A 214 -22.20 1.08 -8.55
N GLN A 215 -21.44 2.17 -8.48
CA GLN A 215 -20.39 2.47 -9.45
C GLN A 215 -19.18 1.58 -9.22
N LEU A 216 -18.64 1.03 -10.32
CA LEU A 216 -17.38 0.31 -10.35
C LEU A 216 -16.33 1.16 -11.08
N SER A 217 -15.33 1.63 -10.35
CA SER A 217 -14.14 2.26 -10.92
C SER A 217 -13.05 1.21 -11.19
N ARG A 218 -12.31 1.42 -12.28
CA ARG A 218 -11.18 0.59 -12.74
C ARG A 218 -10.13 1.52 -13.32
N VAL A 219 -9.02 1.67 -12.61
CA VAL A 219 -7.95 2.61 -12.97
C VAL A 219 -6.59 1.98 -12.69
N GLY A 220 -5.58 2.45 -13.40
CA GLY A 220 -4.22 2.05 -13.10
C GLY A 220 -3.22 2.67 -14.04
N LEU A 221 -1.95 2.46 -13.69
CA LEU A 221 -0.81 2.84 -14.48
C LEU A 221 0.20 1.70 -14.56
N VAL A 222 1.05 1.79 -15.56
CA VAL A 222 2.25 0.99 -15.70
C VAL A 222 3.41 1.94 -15.95
N VAL A 223 4.56 1.66 -15.35
CA VAL A 223 5.83 2.30 -15.70
C VAL A 223 6.73 1.23 -16.30
N ARG A 224 7.02 1.34 -17.59
CA ARG A 224 7.87 0.40 -18.32
C ARG A 224 9.11 1.13 -18.80
N ASP A 225 10.29 0.66 -18.41
CA ASP A 225 11.58 1.27 -18.77
C ASP A 225 11.64 2.79 -18.48
N GLY A 226 11.01 3.21 -17.38
CA GLY A 226 10.91 4.62 -16.97
C GLY A 226 9.81 5.43 -17.65
N GLU A 227 9.07 4.85 -18.61
CA GLU A 227 7.97 5.50 -19.29
C GLU A 227 6.62 5.13 -18.66
N VAL A 228 5.86 6.13 -18.21
CA VAL A 228 4.54 5.94 -17.59
C VAL A 228 3.44 5.89 -18.64
N ALA A 229 2.50 4.97 -18.46
CA ALA A 229 1.29 4.82 -19.26
C ALA A 229 0.07 4.64 -18.35
N ALA A 230 -0.97 5.44 -18.59
CA ALA A 230 -2.28 5.21 -17.98
C ALA A 230 -2.98 4.04 -18.69
N LEU A 231 -3.54 3.13 -17.90
CA LEU A 231 -4.25 1.95 -18.41
C LEU A 231 -5.64 2.33 -18.91
N ARG A 232 -6.04 1.70 -20.02
CA ARG A 232 -7.39 1.85 -20.61
C ARG A 232 -8.42 0.99 -19.92
N ASP A 233 -7.98 -0.14 -19.38
CA ASP A 233 -8.83 -1.14 -18.74
C ASP A 233 -7.99 -1.97 -17.77
N VAL A 234 -8.63 -2.40 -16.70
CA VAL A 234 -8.04 -3.18 -15.61
C VAL A 234 -9.10 -4.18 -15.14
N ASP A 235 -8.70 -5.44 -15.00
CA ASP A 235 -9.51 -6.47 -14.34
C ASP A 235 -8.66 -7.18 -13.30
N ILE A 236 -9.09 -7.20 -12.03
CA ILE A 236 -8.38 -7.85 -10.94
C ILE A 236 -9.31 -8.88 -10.31
N VAL A 237 -8.84 -10.12 -10.23
CA VAL A 237 -9.56 -11.26 -9.63
C VAL A 237 -8.73 -11.82 -8.48
N VAL A 238 -9.36 -12.01 -7.33
CA VAL A 238 -8.74 -12.58 -6.13
C VAL A 238 -9.18 -14.02 -5.90
N HIS A 239 -8.24 -14.89 -5.55
CA HIS A 239 -8.50 -16.29 -5.21
C HIS A 239 -8.76 -16.40 -3.70
N LEU A 240 -9.97 -16.05 -3.28
CA LEU A 240 -10.38 -16.04 -1.86
C LEU A 240 -10.32 -17.44 -1.24
N GLU A 241 -9.96 -17.47 0.04
CA GLU A 241 -10.05 -18.63 0.91
C GLU A 241 -11.48 -18.82 1.44
N PRO A 242 -11.82 -20.01 1.99
CA PRO A 242 -13.15 -20.29 2.54
C PRO A 242 -13.56 -19.40 3.73
N ASP A 243 -12.64 -18.66 4.33
CA ASP A 243 -12.96 -17.65 5.35
C ASP A 243 -13.69 -16.42 4.78
N GLY A 244 -13.71 -16.27 3.44
CA GLY A 244 -14.32 -15.15 2.73
C GLY A 244 -13.59 -13.82 2.92
N LEU A 245 -12.38 -13.85 3.50
CA LEU A 245 -11.58 -12.68 3.85
C LEU A 245 -10.21 -12.74 3.21
N THR A 246 -9.43 -13.79 3.45
CA THR A 246 -8.05 -13.88 2.96
C THR A 246 -8.00 -14.50 1.58
N HIS A 247 -6.88 -14.37 0.86
CA HIS A 247 -6.69 -14.95 -0.46
C HIS A 247 -5.31 -15.60 -0.59
N ARG A 248 -5.21 -16.55 -1.53
CA ARG A 248 -3.95 -17.23 -1.87
C ARG A 248 -3.21 -16.61 -3.06
N GLY A 249 -3.74 -15.53 -3.60
CA GLY A 249 -3.23 -14.89 -4.80
C GLY A 249 -4.36 -14.35 -5.66
N GLY A 250 -4.08 -14.12 -6.92
CA GLY A 250 -5.03 -13.60 -7.89
C GLY A 250 -4.46 -13.48 -9.29
N THR A 251 -5.26 -12.96 -10.20
CA THR A 251 -4.85 -12.64 -11.56
C THR A 251 -5.30 -11.23 -11.90
N ALA A 252 -4.55 -10.55 -12.75
CA ALA A 252 -5.03 -9.31 -13.36
C ALA A 252 -4.71 -9.25 -14.85
N THR A 253 -5.51 -8.48 -15.57
CA THR A 253 -5.22 -8.04 -16.94
C THR A 253 -5.25 -6.52 -17.00
N ALA A 254 -4.38 -5.96 -17.83
CA ALA A 254 -4.30 -4.52 -18.03
C ALA A 254 -4.12 -4.21 -19.52
N ARG A 255 -4.86 -3.22 -20.02
CA ARG A 255 -4.81 -2.81 -21.43
C ARG A 255 -4.12 -1.46 -21.58
N LEU A 256 -3.03 -1.40 -22.35
CA LEU A 256 -2.30 -0.16 -22.63
C LEU A 256 -3.00 0.70 -23.69
N PRO A 257 -2.61 1.98 -23.86
CA PRO A 257 -3.19 2.88 -24.85
C PRO A 257 -3.09 2.41 -26.31
N ASP A 258 -2.06 1.63 -26.65
CA ASP A 258 -1.82 1.06 -27.98
C ASP A 258 -2.58 -0.25 -28.23
N GLY A 259 -3.28 -0.77 -27.21
CA GLY A 259 -4.04 -2.02 -27.26
C GLY A 259 -3.25 -3.25 -26.81
N GLU A 260 -1.97 -3.13 -26.42
CA GLU A 260 -1.24 -4.22 -25.78
C GLU A 260 -1.95 -4.64 -24.47
N GLU A 261 -2.02 -5.95 -24.23
CA GLU A 261 -2.53 -6.51 -22.97
C GLU A 261 -1.39 -7.13 -22.16
N LEU A 262 -1.31 -6.73 -20.89
CA LEU A 262 -0.46 -7.37 -19.89
C LEU A 262 -1.29 -8.31 -19.03
N ALA A 263 -0.69 -9.43 -18.65
CA ALA A 263 -1.26 -10.40 -17.73
C ALA A 263 -0.36 -10.55 -16.49
N PHE A 264 -0.99 -10.59 -15.33
CA PHE A 264 -0.35 -10.63 -14.03
C PHE A 264 -0.86 -11.84 -13.26
N GLU A 265 0.05 -12.59 -12.63
CA GLU A 265 -0.29 -13.68 -11.72
C GLU A 265 0.34 -13.41 -10.36
N ALA A 266 -0.51 -13.18 -9.37
CA ALA A 266 -0.10 -12.89 -8.01
C ALA A 266 -0.17 -14.16 -7.15
N GLU A 267 0.92 -14.47 -6.45
CA GLU A 267 0.97 -15.44 -5.37
C GLU A 267 1.04 -14.69 -4.04
N THR A 268 0.02 -14.85 -3.20
CA THR A 268 0.06 -14.30 -1.84
C THR A 268 0.80 -15.29 -0.94
N VAL A 269 1.99 -14.90 -0.52
CA VAL A 269 2.80 -15.71 0.40
C VAL A 269 2.14 -15.69 1.77
N ASP A 270 1.81 -14.51 2.29
CA ASP A 270 1.05 -14.31 3.51
C ASP A 270 0.45 -12.89 3.51
N GLY A 271 -0.37 -12.56 4.50
CA GLY A 271 -0.99 -11.24 4.55
C GLY A 271 -1.14 -10.64 5.93
N VAL A 272 -1.58 -9.39 5.94
CA VAL A 272 -1.87 -8.64 7.16
C VAL A 272 -3.32 -8.17 7.08
N VAL A 273 -4.11 -8.49 8.10
CA VAL A 273 -5.46 -7.93 8.22
C VAL A 273 -5.35 -6.60 8.94
N THR A 274 -5.77 -5.53 8.30
CA THR A 274 -5.80 -4.19 8.87
C THR A 274 -7.25 -3.70 8.96
N THR A 275 -7.50 -2.72 9.83
CA THR A 275 -8.78 -2.03 9.86
C THR A 275 -8.55 -0.54 9.70
N ILE A 276 -9.37 0.08 8.87
CA ILE A 276 -9.43 1.53 8.75
C ILE A 276 -10.88 1.96 8.63
N ARG A 277 -11.35 2.68 9.64
CA ARG A 277 -12.70 3.26 9.75
C ARG A 277 -13.81 2.23 9.53
N GLY A 278 -13.60 1.03 10.08
CA GLY A 278 -14.55 -0.09 9.97
C GLY A 278 -14.49 -0.84 8.63
N LEU A 279 -13.57 -0.47 7.73
CA LEU A 279 -13.20 -1.29 6.58
C LEU A 279 -12.14 -2.31 7.02
N THR A 280 -12.43 -3.59 6.86
CA THR A 280 -11.41 -4.63 6.99
C THR A 280 -10.71 -4.81 5.66
N VAL A 281 -9.39 -4.70 5.69
CA VAL A 281 -8.52 -4.81 4.52
C VAL A 281 -7.55 -5.97 4.75
N VAL A 282 -7.22 -6.69 3.69
CA VAL A 282 -6.17 -7.71 3.69
C VAL A 282 -5.09 -7.24 2.75
N GLU A 283 -3.91 -6.96 3.29
CA GLU A 283 -2.68 -6.71 2.54
C GLU A 283 -2.09 -8.05 2.13
N GLY A 284 -2.06 -8.31 0.83
CA GLY A 284 -1.75 -9.61 0.25
C GLY A 284 -0.33 -9.66 -0.27
N LEU A 285 0.65 -9.82 0.61
CA LEU A 285 2.07 -9.70 0.27
C LEU A 285 2.61 -10.96 -0.39
N GLY A 286 3.34 -10.77 -1.48
CA GLY A 286 4.07 -11.88 -2.08
C GLY A 286 4.64 -11.56 -3.45
N ARG A 287 4.50 -12.54 -4.34
CA ARG A 287 5.17 -12.54 -5.64
C ARG A 287 4.20 -12.22 -6.74
N ILE A 288 4.70 -11.53 -7.75
CA ILE A 288 3.99 -11.31 -9.01
C ILE A 288 4.79 -11.93 -10.15
N ARG A 289 4.08 -12.51 -11.12
CA ARG A 289 4.65 -12.89 -12.41
C ARG A 289 4.00 -12.08 -13.53
N VAL A 290 4.84 -11.51 -14.40
CA VAL A 290 4.42 -10.77 -15.59
C VAL A 290 5.24 -11.29 -16.78
N GLY A 291 4.60 -12.08 -17.64
CA GLY A 291 5.34 -12.85 -18.65
C GLY A 291 6.34 -13.81 -17.98
N GLU A 292 7.62 -13.68 -18.33
CA GLU A 292 8.72 -14.46 -17.74
C GLU A 292 9.37 -13.78 -16.51
N MET A 293 8.98 -12.55 -16.20
CA MET A 293 9.54 -11.78 -15.10
C MET A 293 8.83 -12.09 -13.78
N THR A 294 9.56 -12.03 -12.67
CA THR A 294 9.03 -12.20 -11.32
C THR A 294 9.48 -11.04 -10.43
N GLY A 295 8.64 -10.66 -9.49
CA GLY A 295 8.96 -9.64 -8.50
C GLY A 295 7.96 -9.60 -7.36
N PHE A 296 7.74 -8.41 -6.83
CA PHE A 296 6.89 -8.16 -5.68
C PHE A 296 5.52 -7.63 -6.10
N CYS A 297 4.48 -8.02 -5.36
CA CYS A 297 3.26 -7.22 -5.26
C CYS A 297 2.65 -7.26 -3.86
N ASP A 298 1.90 -6.20 -3.59
CA ASP A 298 0.76 -6.23 -2.68
C ASP A 298 -0.51 -6.41 -3.50
N LEU A 299 -1.25 -7.48 -3.21
CA LEU A 299 -2.60 -7.69 -3.71
C LEU A 299 -3.56 -7.39 -2.56
N GLU A 300 -3.78 -6.11 -2.29
CA GLU A 300 -4.66 -5.65 -1.23
C GLU A 300 -6.13 -5.81 -1.66
N GLN A 301 -6.98 -6.22 -0.71
CA GLN A 301 -8.41 -6.29 -0.95
C GLN A 301 -9.27 -5.99 0.29
N SER A 302 -10.48 -5.49 0.04
CA SER A 302 -11.54 -5.44 1.05
C SER A 302 -12.87 -5.97 0.52
N ASN A 303 -13.65 -6.58 1.41
CA ASN A 303 -15.05 -6.92 1.17
C ASN A 303 -15.89 -6.45 2.35
N ASN A 304 -16.71 -5.43 2.11
CA ASN A 304 -17.60 -4.84 3.11
C ASN A 304 -19.07 -5.14 2.79
N ALA A 305 -19.38 -6.40 2.45
CA ALA A 305 -20.71 -6.79 1.98
C ALA A 305 -21.78 -6.66 3.08
N GLU A 306 -21.41 -6.88 4.34
CA GLU A 306 -22.27 -6.67 5.51
C GLU A 306 -21.39 -6.29 6.71
N VAL A 307 -21.52 -5.04 7.20
CA VAL A 307 -20.75 -4.48 8.32
C VAL A 307 -20.76 -5.44 9.53
N ARG A 308 -19.68 -6.20 9.72
CA ARG A 308 -19.53 -7.07 10.89
C ARG A 308 -19.21 -6.21 12.11
N ARG A 309 -20.02 -6.30 13.17
CA ARG A 309 -19.68 -5.78 14.49
C ARG A 309 -19.50 -6.94 15.47
N GLY A 310 -18.36 -6.97 16.15
CA GLY A 310 -18.25 -7.61 17.47
C GLY A 310 -17.42 -8.90 17.61
N ALA A 311 -16.73 -9.37 16.57
CA ALA A 311 -15.75 -10.45 16.68
C ALA A 311 -14.63 -10.31 15.64
N GLU A 312 -13.41 -10.68 16.02
CA GLU A 312 -12.29 -10.82 15.10
C GLU A 312 -12.63 -11.84 14.00
N PRO A 313 -12.36 -11.52 12.71
CA PRO A 313 -12.66 -12.45 11.64
C PRO A 313 -11.70 -13.65 11.65
N LEU A 314 -12.13 -14.78 11.09
CA LEU A 314 -11.22 -15.86 10.74
C LEU A 314 -10.33 -15.41 9.59
N ALA A 315 -9.02 -15.59 9.71
CA ALA A 315 -8.05 -15.26 8.67
C ALA A 315 -7.08 -16.44 8.43
N LEU A 316 -7.26 -17.16 7.32
CA LEU A 316 -6.51 -18.37 6.97
C LEU A 316 -5.11 -18.05 6.41
N ARG A 317 -4.99 -16.96 5.64
CA ARG A 317 -3.74 -16.52 5.00
C ARG A 317 -3.35 -15.08 5.33
N ALA A 318 -3.64 -14.65 6.55
CA ALA A 318 -3.15 -13.37 7.07
C ALA A 318 -3.02 -13.40 8.61
N VAL A 319 -2.38 -12.38 9.19
CA VAL A 319 -2.39 -12.10 10.63
C VAL A 319 -3.44 -11.05 10.99
N ASN A 320 -4.27 -11.35 11.98
CA ASN A 320 -5.16 -10.40 12.66
C ASN A 320 -5.00 -10.40 14.19
N GLU A 321 -3.96 -11.06 14.71
CA GLU A 321 -3.58 -11.03 16.12
C GLU A 321 -2.66 -9.81 16.38
N GLU A 322 -2.69 -9.22 17.58
CA GLU A 322 -1.74 -8.16 17.97
C GLU A 322 -0.43 -8.78 18.50
N GLY A 323 0.72 -8.23 18.07
CA GLY A 323 2.05 -8.69 18.47
C GLY A 323 2.60 -9.84 17.63
N LEU A 324 3.58 -10.55 18.19
CA LEU A 324 4.23 -11.70 17.54
C LEU A 324 3.33 -12.93 17.53
N SER A 325 3.17 -13.56 16.36
CA SER A 325 2.38 -14.78 16.17
C SER A 325 3.02 -15.70 15.12
N VAL A 326 2.45 -16.90 14.95
CA VAL A 326 2.90 -17.87 13.95
C VAL A 326 1.71 -18.40 13.15
N ARG A 327 1.84 -18.41 11.82
CA ARG A 327 0.87 -19.01 10.90
C ARG A 327 0.67 -20.49 11.21
N ALA A 328 -0.58 -20.90 11.37
CA ALA A 328 -0.93 -22.32 11.44
C ALA A 328 -0.45 -23.05 10.18
N ARG A 329 0.36 -24.12 10.34
CA ARG A 329 0.74 -24.98 9.22
C ARG A 329 -0.51 -25.67 8.71
N GLN A 330 -0.73 -25.71 7.40
CA GLN A 330 -1.82 -26.50 6.82
C GLN A 330 -1.63 -27.97 7.20
N GLY A 331 -2.44 -28.49 8.14
CA GLY A 331 -2.44 -29.91 8.52
C GLY A 331 -2.33 -30.26 10.01
N THR A 332 -3.00 -29.55 10.90
CA THR A 332 -3.41 -30.10 12.22
C THR A 332 -4.92 -30.12 12.33
#